data_AF-A0A445BGW0-F1
#
_entry.id   AF-A0A445BGW0-F1
#
_cell.length_a   1.000
_cell.length_b   1.000
_cell.length_c   1.000
_cell.angle_alpha   90.00
_cell.angle_beta   90.00
_cell.angle_gamma   90.00
#
_symmetry.space_group_name_H-M   'P 1'
#
loop_
_entity.id
_entity.type
_entity.pdbx_description
1 polymer ?
#
loop_
_entity_poly.entity_id
_entity_poly.type
_entity_poly.pdbx_seq_one_letter_code
_entity_poly.pdbx_strand_id
1 'polypeptide(L)'
;MSTLSTYELSIPSDAAASFPSFTATLKHTNPSLSTLLFIGGGAANYTVLSSMVSITLARTYGFQGLDLSWVSANTTNDLKNMGLLFQEWREAAKSEAINSTNNNNQRTEF
;
A
#
# COMPACT_ATOMS: atom_id res chain seq x y z
N MET A 1 14.14 -24.19 -1.08
CA MET A 1 13.57 -23.27 -0.08
C MET A 1 13.71 -21.87 -0.63
N SER A 2 12.62 -21.24 -1.06
CA SER A 2 12.65 -19.84 -1.52
C SER A 2 12.60 -18.94 -0.29
N THR A 3 13.68 -18.20 -0.03
CA THR A 3 13.71 -17.18 1.01
C THR A 3 12.88 -15.99 0.52
N LEU A 4 11.75 -15.72 1.17
CA LEU A 4 10.99 -14.49 0.95
C LEU A 4 11.81 -13.32 1.52
N SER A 5 12.49 -12.56 0.67
CA SER A 5 13.03 -11.27 1.06
C SER A 5 11.86 -10.31 1.23
N THR A 6 11.56 -9.90 2.47
CA THR A 6 10.60 -8.84 2.74
C THR A 6 11.27 -7.50 2.45
N TYR A 7 11.00 -6.94 1.28
CA TYR A 7 11.40 -5.57 0.99
C TYR A 7 10.42 -4.62 1.67
N GLU A 8 10.92 -3.75 2.55
CA GLU A 8 10.11 -2.72 3.19
C GLU A 8 10.20 -1.40 2.41
N LEU A 9 9.06 -0.73 2.26
CA LEU A 9 9.01 0.64 1.78
C LEU A 9 9.51 1.57 2.88
N SER A 10 10.49 2.41 2.56
CA SER A 10 10.95 3.49 3.43
C SER A 10 10.44 4.83 2.91
N ILE A 11 10.18 5.76 3.85
CA ILE A 11 9.82 7.13 3.49
C ILE A 11 11.12 7.89 3.19
N PRO A 12 11.21 8.55 2.02
CA PRO A 12 12.33 9.44 1.70
C PRO A 12 12.51 10.52 2.77
N SER A 13 13.76 10.88 3.08
CA SER A 13 14.07 11.85 4.15
C SER A 13 13.46 13.24 3.92
N ASP A 14 13.34 13.66 2.65
CA ASP A 14 12.70 14.89 2.24
C ASP A 14 11.17 14.88 2.42
N ALA A 15 10.55 13.70 2.41
CA ALA A 15 9.12 13.50 2.68
C ALA A 15 8.80 13.20 4.16
N ALA A 16 9.81 12.91 4.99
CA ALA A 16 9.61 12.40 6.35
C ALA A 16 8.77 13.32 7.27
N ALA A 17 8.83 14.63 7.06
CA ALA A 17 8.07 15.60 7.86
C ALA A 17 6.59 15.69 7.46
N SER A 18 6.27 15.60 6.17
CA SER A 18 4.92 15.82 5.65
C SER A 18 4.14 14.53 5.43
N PHE A 19 4.82 13.42 5.10
CA PHE A 19 4.18 12.16 4.76
C PHE A 19 3.26 11.62 5.87
N PRO A 20 3.64 11.64 7.17
CA PRO A 20 2.77 11.10 8.21
C PRO A 20 1.49 11.90 8.47
N SER A 21 1.48 13.20 8.14
CA SER A 21 0.35 14.09 8.41
C SER A 21 -0.51 14.37 7.17
N PHE A 22 -0.05 13.99 5.98
CA PHE A 22 -0.70 14.29 4.69
C PHE A 22 -2.21 14.04 4.70
N THR A 23 -2.61 12.82 5.05
CA THR A 23 -4.03 12.41 5.03
C THR A 23 -4.85 13.17 6.07
N ALA A 24 -4.31 13.34 7.27
CA ALA A 24 -4.99 14.03 8.36
C ALA A 24 -5.25 15.51 8.02
N THR A 25 -4.24 16.18 7.44
CA THR A 25 -4.35 17.59 7.03
C THR A 25 -5.42 17.79 5.96
N LEU A 26 -5.48 16.92 4.95
CA LEU A 26 -6.51 17.02 3.90
C LEU A 26 -7.92 16.76 4.45
N LYS A 27 -8.07 15.75 5.30
CA LYS A 27 -9.37 15.41 5.91
C LYS A 27 -9.87 16.45 6.90
N HIS A 28 -8.96 17.18 7.56
CA HIS A 28 -9.35 18.30 8.42
C HIS A 28 -10.10 19.39 7.62
N THR A 29 -9.66 19.64 6.38
CA THR A 29 -10.28 20.64 5.51
C THR A 29 -11.52 20.09 4.80
N ASN A 30 -11.49 18.83 4.36
CA ASN A 30 -12.60 18.17 3.69
C ASN A 30 -12.65 16.68 4.09
N PRO A 31 -13.53 16.31 5.04
CA PRO A 31 -13.62 14.94 5.55
C PRO A 31 -14.02 13.89 4.50
N SER A 32 -14.64 14.30 3.39
CA SER A 32 -15.08 13.39 2.31
C SER A 32 -13.95 13.00 1.34
N LEU A 33 -12.77 13.62 1.43
CA LEU A 33 -11.64 13.27 0.57
C LEU A 33 -11.12 11.86 0.87
N SER A 34 -10.78 11.16 -0.22
CA SER A 34 -10.01 9.93 -0.17
C SER A 34 -8.59 10.20 -0.68
N THR A 35 -7.62 9.60 0.00
CA THR A 35 -6.20 9.71 -0.28
C THR A 35 -5.65 8.33 -0.63
N LEU A 36 -4.79 8.29 -1.64
CA LEU A 36 -4.14 7.07 -2.11
C LEU A 36 -2.63 7.22 -1.94
N LEU A 37 -1.97 6.16 -1.49
CA LEU A 37 -0.52 6.06 -1.50
C LEU A 37 -0.07 5.63 -2.89
N PHE A 38 0.56 6.55 -3.61
CA PHE A 38 1.15 6.29 -4.91
C PHE A 38 2.50 5.57 -4.79
N ILE A 39 2.69 4.52 -5.58
CA ILE A 39 3.91 3.71 -5.68
C ILE A 39 4.30 3.65 -7.15
N GLY A 40 5.52 4.07 -7.49
CA GLY A 40 6.01 4.04 -8.87
C GLY A 40 6.95 5.20 -9.16
N GLY A 41 6.92 5.67 -10.41
CA GLY A 41 7.78 6.76 -10.90
C GLY A 41 8.91 6.25 -11.80
N GLY A 42 9.48 7.16 -12.60
CA GLY A 42 10.45 6.80 -13.65
C GLY A 42 11.73 6.11 -13.15
N ALA A 43 12.05 6.24 -11.87
CA ALA A 43 13.22 5.63 -11.22
C ALA A 43 12.89 4.39 -10.38
N ALA A 44 11.64 3.91 -10.39
CA ALA A 44 11.23 2.78 -9.56
C ALA A 44 11.88 1.47 -10.03
N ASN A 45 12.35 0.67 -9.06
CA ASN A 45 12.79 -0.70 -9.32
C ASN A 45 11.59 -1.65 -9.21
N TYR A 46 10.99 -1.97 -10.34
CA TYR A 46 9.76 -2.75 -10.38
C TYR A 46 9.94 -4.22 -9.98
N THR A 47 11.13 -4.79 -10.15
CA THR A 47 11.45 -6.13 -9.63
C THR A 47 11.31 -6.17 -8.11
N VAL A 48 11.77 -5.12 -7.42
CA VAL A 48 11.61 -4.96 -5.96
C VAL A 48 10.15 -4.73 -5.59
N LEU A 49 9.43 -3.86 -6.33
CA LEU A 49 8.00 -3.61 -6.07
C LEU A 49 7.14 -4.87 -6.17
N SER A 50 7.48 -5.78 -7.09
CA SER A 50 6.75 -7.05 -7.26
C SER A 50 6.84 -8.01 -6.06
N SER A 51 7.73 -7.73 -5.11
CA SER A 51 7.91 -8.50 -3.87
C SER A 51 7.41 -7.78 -2.62
N MET A 52 6.72 -6.64 -2.78
CA MET A 52 6.28 -5.79 -1.67
C MET A 52 4.78 -5.93 -1.38
N VAL A 53 4.45 -6.18 -0.11
CA VAL A 53 3.09 -6.04 0.42
C VAL A 53 2.99 -4.67 1.12
N SER A 54 2.36 -3.69 0.47
CA SER A 54 2.37 -2.27 0.89
C SER A 54 1.18 -1.83 1.76
N ILE A 55 0.25 -2.74 2.08
CA ILE A 55 -0.98 -2.41 2.81
C ILE A 55 -0.69 -1.84 4.21
N THR A 56 0.30 -2.41 4.90
CA THR A 56 0.68 -1.96 6.25
C THR A 56 1.10 -0.49 6.23
N LEU A 57 1.89 -0.05 5.25
CA LEU A 57 2.37 1.33 5.18
C LEU A 57 1.22 2.32 4.90
N ALA A 58 0.34 1.99 3.96
CA ALA A 58 -0.84 2.79 3.66
C ALA A 58 -1.70 2.97 4.93
N ARG A 59 -1.90 1.91 5.71
CA ARG A 59 -2.65 1.96 6.97
C ARG A 59 -1.94 2.76 8.06
N THR A 60 -0.64 2.57 8.26
CA THR A 60 0.17 3.30 9.25
C THR A 60 0.04 4.82 9.10
N TYR A 61 -0.05 5.32 7.87
CA TYR A 61 -0.17 6.75 7.58
C TYR A 61 -1.57 7.18 7.13
N GLY A 62 -2.56 6.32 7.37
CA GLY A 62 -3.97 6.64 7.24
C GLY A 62 -4.50 6.74 5.81
N PHE A 63 -3.72 6.38 4.78
CA PHE A 63 -4.19 6.35 3.39
C PHE A 63 -5.37 5.38 3.23
N GLN A 64 -6.31 5.74 2.35
CA GLN A 64 -7.51 4.93 2.09
C GLN A 64 -7.29 3.85 1.01
N GLY A 65 -6.22 3.95 0.23
CA GLY A 65 -5.88 2.94 -0.77
C GLY A 65 -4.47 3.11 -1.32
N LEU A 66 -4.17 2.30 -2.33
CA LEU A 66 -2.90 2.23 -3.02
C LEU A 66 -3.12 2.56 -4.50
N ASP A 67 -2.16 3.27 -5.09
CA ASP A 67 -2.07 3.51 -6.54
C ASP A 67 -0.70 3.04 -7.02
N LEU A 68 -0.65 2.24 -8.09
CA LEU A 68 0.58 1.66 -8.64
C LEU A 68 0.78 2.13 -10.07
N SER A 69 1.88 2.84 -10.31
CA SER A 69 2.33 3.19 -11.65
C SER A 69 3.52 2.32 -12.05
N TRP A 70 3.22 1.16 -12.64
CA TRP A 70 4.20 0.34 -13.34
C TRP A 70 4.06 0.57 -14.84
N VAL A 71 4.94 1.44 -15.37
CA VAL A 71 4.82 1.94 -16.76
C VAL A 71 4.99 0.85 -17.80
N SER A 72 5.86 -0.15 -17.55
CA SER A 72 6.12 -1.22 -18.51
C SER A 72 6.58 -2.51 -17.83
N ALA A 73 5.78 -3.58 -17.98
CA ALA A 73 6.23 -4.95 -17.73
C ALA A 73 6.98 -5.44 -18.98
N ASN A 74 8.30 -5.33 -18.97
CA ASN A 74 9.15 -5.49 -20.17
C ASN A 74 9.44 -6.95 -20.52
N THR A 75 9.23 -7.86 -19.58
CA THR A 75 9.46 -9.30 -19.76
C THR A 75 8.23 -10.12 -19.40
N THR A 76 8.18 -11.36 -19.88
CA THR A 76 7.16 -12.34 -19.45
C THR A 76 7.16 -12.56 -17.94
N ASN A 77 8.34 -12.46 -17.30
CA ASN A 77 8.45 -12.56 -15.85
C ASN A 77 7.86 -11.33 -15.15
N ASP A 78 8.07 -10.12 -15.69
CA ASP A 78 7.45 -8.91 -15.14
C ASP A 78 5.93 -9.00 -15.19
N LEU A 79 5.35 -9.47 -16.30
CA LEU A 79 3.91 -9.67 -16.42
C LEU A 79 3.37 -10.68 -15.40
N LYS A 80 4.06 -11.81 -15.21
CA LYS A 80 3.69 -12.82 -14.20
C LYS A 80 3.77 -12.25 -12.78
N ASN A 81 4.86 -11.55 -12.47
CA ASN A 81 5.08 -10.95 -11.16
C ASN A 81 4.07 -9.83 -10.87
N MET A 82 3.72 -9.03 -11.86
CA MET A 82 2.67 -8.00 -11.75
C MET A 82 1.30 -8.64 -11.50
N GLY A 83 0.98 -9.75 -12.18
CA GLY A 83 -0.24 -10.52 -11.91
C GLY A 83 -0.28 -11.07 -10.48
N LEU A 84 0.82 -11.65 -10.00
CA LEU A 84 0.96 -12.16 -8.63
C LEU A 84 0.79 -11.03 -7.60
N LEU A 85 1.45 -9.89 -7.81
CA LEU A 85 1.36 -8.71 -6.95
C LEU A 85 -0.10 -8.26 -6.78
N PHE A 86 -0.86 -8.13 -7.87
CA PHE A 86 -2.27 -7.71 -7.79
C PHE A 86 -3.15 -8.75 -7.10
N GLN A 87 -2.87 -10.04 -7.27
CA GLN A 87 -3.57 -11.10 -6.55
C GLN A 87 -3.31 -10.98 -5.04
N GLU A 88 -2.05 -10.89 -4.63
CA GLU A 88 -1.65 -10.78 -3.22
C GLU A 88 -2.20 -9.52 -2.57
N TRP A 89 -2.15 -8.37 -3.26
CA TRP A 89 -2.76 -7.12 -2.79
C TRP A 89 -4.27 -7.25 -2.58
N ARG A 90 -4.98 -7.90 -3.50
CA ARG A 90 -6.43 -8.12 -3.36
C ARG A 90 -6.76 -9.03 -2.19
N GLU A 91 -6.01 -10.10 -2.01
CA GLU A 91 -6.19 -11.04 -0.89
C GLU A 91 -5.90 -10.37 0.46
N ALA A 92 -4.80 -9.62 0.55
CA ALA A 92 -4.43 -8.90 1.75
C ALA A 92 -5.41 -7.76 2.08
N ALA A 93 -5.92 -7.04 1.08
CA ALA A 93 -6.96 -6.00 1.28
C ALA A 93 -8.28 -6.62 1.76
N LYS A 94 -8.67 -7.77 1.20
CA LYS A 94 -9.86 -8.50 1.65
C LYS A 94 -9.70 -8.98 3.10
N SER A 95 -8.55 -9.56 3.43
CA SER A 95 -8.23 -10.01 4.79
C SER A 95 -8.28 -8.85 5.79
N GLU A 96 -7.67 -7.72 5.44
CA GLU A 96 -7.69 -6.51 6.27
C GLU A 96 -9.10 -5.99 6.49
N ALA A 97 -9.94 -5.91 5.45
CA ALA A 97 -11.32 -5.44 5.57
C ALA A 97 -12.16 -6.32 6.51
N ILE A 98 -11.97 -7.65 6.44
CA ILE A 98 -12.60 -8.61 7.35
C ILE A 98 -12.14 -8.38 8.79
N ASN A 99 -10.83 -8.26 9.01
CA ASN A 99 -10.25 -8.07 10.34
C ASN A 99 -10.69 -6.74 10.97
N SER A 100 -10.71 -5.66 10.19
CA SER A 100 -11.19 -4.35 10.63
C SER A 100 -12.67 -4.38 11.01
N THR A 101 -13.49 -5.12 10.28
CA THR A 101 -14.92 -5.31 10.62
C THR A 101 -15.09 -6.09 11.94
N ASN A 102 -14.34 -7.19 12.10
CA ASN A 102 -14.39 -8.00 13.31
C ASN A 102 -13.95 -7.21 14.56
N ASN A 103 -12.88 -6.42 14.43
CA ASN A 103 -12.39 -5.56 15.52
C ASN A 103 -13.39 -4.48 15.92
N ASN A 104 -14.11 -3.89 14.94
CA ASN A 104 -15.15 -2.91 15.24
C ASN A 104 -16.35 -3.54 15.96
N ASN A 105 -16.73 -4.77 15.61
CA ASN A 105 -17.82 -5.49 16.28
C ASN A 105 -17.49 -5.87 17.73
N GLN A 106 -16.21 -6.12 18.05
CA GLN A 106 -15.76 -6.37 19.43
C GLN A 106 -15.66 -5.07 20.27
N ARG A 107 -15.55 -3.90 19.63
CA ARG A 107 -15.41 -2.61 20.32
C ARG A 107 -16.75 -1.98 20.70
N THR A 108 -17.86 -2.49 20.17
CA THR A 108 -19.23 -2.01 20.41
C THR A 108 -19.98 -2.78 21.49
N GLU A 109 -19.35 -3.75 22.16
CA GLU A 109 -19.98 -4.57 23.22
C GLU A 109 -19.70 -4.09 24.67
N PHE A 110 -19.41 -2.80 24.87
CA PHE A 110 -19.28 -2.19 26.21
C PHE A 110 -20.14 -0.93 26.35
#